data_AF-A0A4Q3ZN22-F1
#
_entry.id   AF-A0A4Q3ZN22-F1
#
_cell.length_a   1.000
_cell.length_b   1.000
_cell.length_c   1.000
_cell.angle_alpha   90.00
_cell.angle_beta   90.00
_cell.angle_gamma   90.00
#
_symmetry.space_group_name_H-M   'P 1'
#
loop_
_entity.id
_entity.type
_entity.pdbx_description
1 polymer ?
#
loop_
_entity_poly.entity_id
_entity_poly.type
_entity_poly.pdbx_seq_one_letter_code
_entity_poly.pdbx_strand_id
1 'polypeptide(L)'
;MSEVLHLAAFGIGIAQVRIAPGALDLTFYGGADHGAGVCRRTYRATGDLREKGTFHLSEAGLDMAITRCSPYSFNLAVERGGQPVAKGLALTDRDDPQALMVAWWTGETQPYGVVKYSIRDPETIIGYYISKMTPDVPGEDIVIGSTADGFRGNFVLNSLEAGGRTWGPHYWTVSQRGRITDITWEEHGRIFCRGFGMIDPQDSGSIIATYIPV
;
A
#
# COMPACT_ATOMS: atom_id res chain seq x y z
N MET A 1 16.77 -22.22 0.27
CA MET A 1 17.50 -21.04 -0.29
C MET A 1 16.64 -20.18 -1.24
N SER A 2 15.35 -20.49 -1.51
CA SER A 2 14.57 -19.85 -2.58
C SER A 2 13.46 -18.85 -2.14
N GLU A 3 13.03 -18.83 -0.88
CA GLU A 3 11.78 -18.12 -0.52
C GLU A 3 11.98 -16.64 -0.15
N VAL A 4 13.19 -16.29 0.25
CA VAL A 4 13.54 -14.93 0.70
C VAL A 4 13.81 -14.03 -0.49
N LEU A 5 14.38 -14.62 -1.54
CA LEU A 5 14.58 -13.98 -2.82
C LEU A 5 13.26 -13.47 -3.40
N HIS A 6 12.08 -13.91 -2.94
CA HIS A 6 10.82 -13.31 -3.36
C HIS A 6 10.55 -11.98 -2.67
N LEU A 7 10.48 -11.92 -1.33
CA LEU A 7 10.29 -10.65 -0.60
C LEU A 7 11.34 -9.59 -0.95
N ALA A 8 12.60 -9.99 -1.15
CA ALA A 8 13.69 -9.11 -1.52
C ALA A 8 13.83 -8.81 -3.04
N ALA A 9 13.20 -9.60 -3.93
CA ALA A 9 13.15 -9.27 -5.36
C ALA A 9 12.02 -8.30 -5.71
N PHE A 10 11.07 -8.08 -4.81
CA PHE A 10 10.01 -7.10 -4.99
C PHE A 10 10.50 -5.76 -4.45
N GLY A 11 11.17 -4.96 -5.30
CA GLY A 11 11.69 -3.65 -4.94
C GLY A 11 10.70 -2.82 -4.13
N ILE A 12 9.43 -2.78 -4.58
CA ILE A 12 8.30 -2.15 -3.88
C ILE A 12 7.07 -3.07 -3.99
N GLY A 13 6.25 -3.11 -2.95
CA GLY A 13 5.03 -3.93 -2.94
C GLY A 13 4.01 -3.48 -1.92
N ILE A 14 2.86 -4.16 -1.95
CA ILE A 14 1.68 -3.84 -1.15
C ILE A 14 1.17 -5.11 -0.47
N ALA A 15 0.67 -4.99 0.75
CA ALA A 15 -0.15 -6.01 1.37
C ALA A 15 -1.38 -5.46 2.04
N GLN A 16 -2.33 -6.37 2.23
CA GLN A 16 -3.33 -6.25 3.28
C GLN A 16 -2.99 -7.25 4.38
N VAL A 17 -3.09 -6.79 5.62
CA VAL A 17 -2.66 -7.49 6.82
C VAL A 17 -3.81 -7.49 7.81
N ARG A 18 -4.36 -8.65 8.13
CA ARG A 18 -5.42 -8.74 9.15
C ARG A 18 -4.85 -9.01 10.54
N ILE A 19 -5.29 -8.19 11.49
CA ILE A 19 -5.06 -8.26 12.92
C ILE A 19 -6.12 -9.20 13.51
N ALA A 20 -5.78 -10.48 13.63
CA ALA A 20 -6.58 -11.43 14.40
C ALA A 20 -5.90 -11.71 15.75
N PRO A 21 -6.65 -12.02 16.82
CA PRO A 21 -6.06 -12.47 18.08
C PRO A 21 -5.13 -13.67 17.84
N GLY A 22 -3.81 -13.46 17.98
CA GLY A 22 -2.81 -14.52 17.84
C GLY A 22 -2.46 -14.93 16.41
N ALA A 23 -2.87 -14.20 15.37
CA ALA A 23 -2.47 -14.45 13.99
C ALA A 23 -2.36 -13.16 13.14
N LEU A 24 -1.41 -13.15 12.22
CA LEU A 24 -1.09 -12.04 11.32
C LEU A 24 -1.16 -12.52 9.87
N ASP A 25 -2.32 -12.41 9.23
CA ASP A 25 -2.48 -12.87 7.85
C ASP A 25 -1.92 -11.82 6.88
N LEU A 26 -0.66 -12.01 6.45
CA LEU A 26 0.02 -11.13 5.51
C LEU A 26 -0.14 -11.62 4.07
N THR A 27 -0.87 -10.90 3.21
CA THR A 27 -0.97 -11.23 1.78
C THR A 27 -0.07 -10.33 0.94
N PHE A 28 0.97 -10.89 0.31
CA PHE A 28 1.96 -10.12 -0.41
C PHE A 28 1.64 -9.88 -1.90
N TYR A 29 1.83 -8.65 -2.39
CA TYR A 29 1.71 -8.30 -3.80
C TYR A 29 2.95 -7.54 -4.22
N GLY A 30 3.80 -8.17 -5.04
CA GLY A 30 5.06 -7.61 -5.46
C GLY A 30 5.00 -7.05 -6.87
N GLY A 31 5.51 -5.84 -7.07
CA GLY A 31 5.87 -5.32 -8.38
C GLY A 31 7.35 -5.58 -8.61
N ALA A 32 7.70 -6.70 -9.24
CA ALA A 32 8.98 -6.80 -9.94
C ALA A 32 8.78 -6.28 -11.35
N ASP A 33 9.80 -5.62 -11.91
CA ASP A 33 9.90 -5.16 -13.29
C ASP A 33 8.94 -5.93 -14.23
N HIS A 34 7.82 -5.28 -14.53
CA HIS A 34 6.84 -5.63 -15.56
C HIS A 34 6.63 -7.14 -15.87
N GLY A 35 6.17 -7.98 -14.94
CA GLY A 35 5.53 -9.24 -15.40
C GLY A 35 5.33 -10.44 -14.50
N ALA A 36 5.73 -10.45 -13.22
CA ALA A 36 5.60 -11.66 -12.40
C ALA A 36 4.49 -11.53 -11.34
N GLY A 37 3.36 -12.19 -11.61
CA GLY A 37 2.37 -12.80 -10.70
C GLY A 37 2.12 -12.24 -9.28
N VAL A 38 0.83 -12.17 -8.93
CA VAL A 38 0.37 -12.05 -7.53
C VAL A 38 0.83 -13.27 -6.72
N CYS A 39 1.66 -13.08 -5.68
CA CYS A 39 2.08 -14.15 -4.77
C CYS A 39 1.36 -14.04 -3.42
N ARG A 40 0.19 -14.69 -3.29
CA ARG A 40 -0.47 -14.81 -1.99
C ARG A 40 0.32 -15.75 -1.08
N ARG A 41 0.89 -15.17 -0.03
CA ARG A 41 1.39 -15.91 1.14
C ARG A 41 0.49 -15.59 2.33
N THR A 42 0.62 -16.36 3.40
CA THR A 42 -0.05 -16.12 4.67
C THR A 42 0.91 -16.59 5.72
N TYR A 43 1.25 -15.71 6.67
CA TYR A 43 2.06 -16.07 7.81
C TYR A 43 1.18 -16.08 9.06
N ARG A 44 1.63 -16.70 10.13
CA ARG A 44 0.96 -16.59 11.43
C ARG A 44 1.97 -16.02 12.41
N ALA A 45 1.54 -15.02 13.17
CA ALA A 45 2.37 -14.44 14.20
C ALA A 45 1.53 -14.20 15.46
N THR A 46 2.14 -14.45 16.62
CA THR A 46 1.50 -14.30 17.93
C THR A 46 1.85 -12.94 18.53
N GLY A 47 0.85 -12.16 18.93
CA GLY A 47 1.01 -10.86 19.60
C GLY A 47 -0.17 -9.93 19.35
N ASP A 48 -0.26 -8.83 20.11
CA ASP A 48 -1.21 -7.74 19.83
C ASP A 48 -0.53 -6.69 18.95
N LEU A 49 -1.06 -6.49 17.75
CA LEU A 49 -0.56 -5.51 16.77
C LEU A 49 -0.82 -4.07 17.19
N ARG A 50 -1.69 -3.85 18.19
CA ARG A 50 -2.14 -2.51 18.62
C ARG A 50 -1.12 -1.76 19.47
N GLU A 51 -0.14 -2.44 20.04
CA GLU A 51 0.73 -1.87 21.10
C GLU A 51 2.24 -2.02 20.87
N LYS A 52 2.68 -2.16 19.61
CA LYS A 52 4.07 -2.48 19.20
C LYS A 52 4.42 -3.94 19.52
N GLY A 53 4.93 -4.65 18.52
CA GLY A 53 5.30 -6.04 18.66
C GLY A 53 6.37 -6.46 17.66
N THR A 54 7.22 -7.39 18.06
CA THR A 54 8.11 -8.11 17.15
C THR A 54 7.50 -9.48 16.90
N PHE A 55 7.32 -9.79 15.62
CA PHE A 55 6.64 -10.97 15.13
C PHE A 55 7.66 -11.85 14.40
N HIS A 56 7.87 -13.05 14.92
CA HIS A 56 8.74 -14.02 14.27
C HIS A 56 7.96 -14.77 13.18
N LEU A 57 8.36 -14.59 11.92
CA LEU A 57 7.80 -15.30 10.76
C LEU A 57 8.61 -16.59 10.55
N SER A 58 8.30 -17.59 11.38
CA SER A 58 9.08 -18.83 11.54
C SER A 58 9.33 -19.60 10.25
N GLU A 59 8.37 -19.63 9.33
CA GLU A 59 8.50 -20.34 8.05
C GLU A 59 9.52 -19.68 7.09
N ALA A 60 9.78 -18.37 7.24
CA ALA A 60 10.69 -17.62 6.37
C ALA A 60 12.05 -17.29 7.01
N GLY A 61 12.23 -17.59 8.30
CA GLY A 61 13.39 -17.14 9.07
C GLY A 61 13.55 -15.61 9.03
N LEU A 62 12.43 -14.91 9.22
CA LEU A 62 12.33 -13.45 9.21
C LEU A 62 11.75 -12.95 10.53
N ASP A 63 12.27 -11.83 11.00
CA ASP A 63 11.73 -11.09 12.13
C ASP A 63 11.07 -9.82 11.61
N MET A 64 9.78 -9.62 11.90
CA MET A 64 9.05 -8.43 11.52
C MET A 64 8.71 -7.61 12.76
N ALA A 65 9.31 -6.43 12.89
CA ALA A 65 8.92 -5.46 13.90
C ALA A 65 7.84 -4.54 13.35
N ILE A 66 6.74 -4.40 14.07
CA ILE A 66 5.66 -3.45 13.77
C ILE A 66 5.60 -2.45 14.92
N THR A 67 5.83 -1.18 14.59
CA THR A 67 5.83 -0.07 15.55
C THR A 67 4.72 0.91 15.20
N ARG A 68 3.80 1.13 16.13
CA ARG A 68 2.73 2.11 15.98
C ARG A 68 3.31 3.53 16.02
N CYS A 69 2.95 4.35 15.03
CA CYS A 69 3.35 5.76 14.94
C CYS A 69 2.21 6.67 15.43
N SER A 70 0.98 6.35 15.04
CA SER A 70 -0.23 7.06 15.45
C SER A 70 -1.39 6.09 15.71
N PRO A 71 -2.59 6.58 16.09
CA PRO A 71 -3.77 5.72 16.16
C PRO A 71 -4.05 4.93 14.86
N TYR A 72 -3.60 5.43 13.71
CA TYR A 72 -3.93 4.92 12.37
C TYR A 72 -2.73 4.35 11.61
N SER A 73 -1.49 4.72 11.96
CA SER A 73 -0.31 4.38 11.16
C SER A 73 0.75 3.57 11.91
N PHE A 74 1.50 2.77 11.14
CA PHE A 74 2.52 1.87 11.65
C PHE A 74 3.74 1.85 10.73
N ASN A 75 4.92 1.77 11.33
CA ASN A 75 6.15 1.41 10.64
C ASN A 75 6.41 -0.09 10.74
N LEU A 76 6.92 -0.65 9.66
CA LEU A 76 7.33 -2.04 9.57
C LEU A 76 8.82 -2.11 9.28
N ALA A 77 9.52 -2.97 10.00
CA ALA A 77 10.89 -3.35 9.72
C ALA A 77 10.96 -4.87 9.65
N VAL A 78 11.54 -5.40 8.58
CA VAL A 78 11.76 -6.84 8.41
C VAL A 78 13.25 -7.09 8.40
N GLU A 79 13.69 -8.04 9.22
CA GLU A 79 15.08 -8.43 9.39
C GLU A 79 15.28 -9.93 9.16
N ARG A 80 16.50 -10.32 8.78
CA ARG A 80 16.99 -11.69 8.89
C ARG A 80 18.28 -11.71 9.68
N GLY A 81 18.31 -12.45 10.79
CA GLY A 81 19.55 -12.61 11.56
C GLY A 81 20.16 -11.25 11.95
N GLY A 82 19.30 -10.27 12.28
CA GLY A 82 19.68 -8.89 12.61
C GLY A 82 20.04 -7.99 11.43
N GLN A 83 19.91 -8.45 10.17
CA GLN A 83 20.14 -7.63 8.98
C GLN A 83 18.81 -7.13 8.39
N PRO A 84 18.62 -5.82 8.19
CA PRO A 84 17.42 -5.28 7.55
C PRO A 84 17.28 -5.80 6.12
N VAL A 85 16.10 -6.35 5.79
CA VAL A 85 15.78 -6.84 4.44
C VAL A 85 14.67 -6.03 3.77
N ALA A 86 13.74 -5.47 4.55
CA ALA A 86 12.68 -4.61 4.03
C ALA A 86 12.18 -3.62 5.08
N LYS A 87 11.57 -2.54 4.61
CA LYS A 87 10.87 -1.55 5.43
C LYS A 87 9.46 -1.37 4.90
N GLY A 88 8.55 -0.89 5.73
CA GLY A 88 7.19 -0.60 5.31
C GLY A 88 6.51 0.49 6.10
N LEU A 89 5.47 1.06 5.50
CA LEU A 89 4.53 1.98 6.10
C LEU A 89 3.14 1.36 5.97
N ALA A 90 2.35 1.43 7.04
CA ALA A 90 1.00 0.91 7.04
C ALA A 90 -0.02 1.90 7.60
N LEU A 91 -1.26 1.71 7.15
CA LEU A 91 -2.44 2.47 7.53
C LEU A 91 -3.57 1.50 7.87
N THR A 92 -4.28 1.75 8.97
CA THR A 92 -5.55 1.05 9.24
C THR A 92 -6.54 1.28 8.13
N ASP A 93 -7.17 0.23 7.65
CA ASP A 93 -8.33 0.39 6.78
C ASP A 93 -9.46 1.09 7.57
N ARG A 94 -10.05 2.12 6.96
CA ARG A 94 -11.15 2.88 7.57
C ARG A 94 -12.42 2.04 7.69
N ASP A 95 -12.61 1.10 6.77
CA ASP A 95 -13.79 0.25 6.69
C ASP A 95 -13.63 -1.04 7.50
N ASP A 96 -12.39 -1.47 7.70
CA ASP A 96 -12.02 -2.62 8.54
C ASP A 96 -10.88 -2.25 9.49
N PRO A 97 -11.15 -1.78 10.71
CA PRO A 97 -10.12 -1.43 11.69
C PRO A 97 -9.23 -2.61 12.13
N GLN A 98 -9.57 -3.85 11.74
CA GLN A 98 -8.72 -5.02 11.93
C GLN A 98 -7.79 -5.27 10.73
N ALA A 99 -7.89 -4.51 9.65
CA ALA A 99 -7.00 -4.59 8.51
C ALA A 99 -6.00 -3.43 8.50
N LEU A 100 -4.74 -3.74 8.15
CA LEU A 100 -3.71 -2.78 7.81
C LEU A 100 -3.42 -2.90 6.32
N MET A 101 -3.40 -1.78 5.63
CA MET A 101 -2.89 -1.62 4.28
C MET A 101 -1.42 -1.28 4.41
N VAL A 102 -0.55 -2.00 3.72
CA VAL A 102 0.90 -1.89 3.89
C VAL A 102 1.52 -1.60 2.54
N ALA A 103 2.38 -0.58 2.46
CA ALA A 103 3.39 -0.48 1.42
C ALA A 103 4.74 -0.89 2.01
N TRP A 104 5.47 -1.79 1.36
CA TRP A 104 6.87 -2.08 1.71
C TRP A 104 7.79 -1.79 0.55
N TRP A 105 9.07 -1.73 0.87
CA TRP A 105 10.14 -1.62 -0.10
C TRP A 105 11.43 -2.25 0.42
N THR A 106 12.31 -2.54 -0.53
CA THR A 106 13.70 -2.91 -0.32
C THR A 106 14.61 -1.89 -0.98
N GLY A 107 15.84 -1.77 -0.50
CA GLY A 107 16.80 -0.77 -1.02
C GLY A 107 16.47 0.67 -0.60
N GLU A 108 16.91 1.63 -1.42
CA GLU A 108 16.91 3.06 -1.08
C GLU A 108 15.61 3.77 -1.48
N THR A 109 14.92 3.29 -2.52
CA THR A 109 13.72 3.95 -3.05
C THR A 109 12.52 3.67 -2.16
N GLN A 110 12.16 4.67 -1.36
CA GLN A 110 10.99 4.63 -0.48
C GLN A 110 9.74 5.18 -1.19
N PRO A 111 8.63 4.41 -1.27
CA PRO A 111 7.35 4.93 -1.75
C PRO A 111 6.86 6.08 -0.88
N TYR A 112 6.10 7.00 -1.47
CA TYR A 112 5.52 8.11 -0.73
C TYR A 112 4.54 7.66 0.33
N GLY A 113 3.81 6.58 0.13
CA GLY A 113 2.70 6.23 1.02
C GLY A 113 1.96 4.97 0.61
N VAL A 114 0.91 4.68 1.36
CA VAL A 114 -0.10 3.67 1.01
C VAL A 114 -1.47 4.33 1.05
N VAL A 115 -2.32 3.96 0.11
CA VAL A 115 -3.64 4.53 -0.08
C VAL A 115 -4.64 3.46 -0.47
N LYS A 116 -5.86 3.56 0.03
CA LYS A 116 -7.02 2.87 -0.52
C LYS A 116 -7.89 3.86 -1.27
N TYR A 117 -8.15 3.57 -2.54
CA TYR A 117 -9.09 4.31 -3.36
C TYR A 117 -10.37 3.50 -3.49
N SER A 118 -11.52 4.12 -3.23
CA SER A 118 -12.84 3.48 -3.31
C SER A 118 -13.75 4.28 -4.24
N ILE A 119 -14.47 3.59 -5.14
CA ILE A 119 -15.50 4.20 -5.97
C ILE A 119 -16.67 4.58 -5.06
N ARG A 120 -16.96 5.88 -4.98
CA ARG A 120 -18.08 6.41 -4.20
C ARG A 120 -19.36 6.44 -5.03
N ASP A 121 -19.23 6.89 -6.28
CA ASP A 121 -20.33 7.08 -7.23
C ASP A 121 -19.79 6.98 -8.69
N PRO A 122 -20.66 7.02 -9.73
CA PRO A 122 -20.24 6.82 -11.12
C PRO A 122 -19.18 7.77 -11.67
N GLU A 123 -18.89 8.86 -10.96
CA GLU A 123 -17.95 9.90 -11.40
C GLU A 123 -16.89 10.25 -10.34
N THR A 124 -16.96 9.63 -9.15
CA THR A 124 -16.11 9.98 -8.01
C THR A 124 -15.47 8.75 -7.37
N ILE A 125 -14.16 8.84 -7.19
CA ILE A 125 -13.35 7.97 -6.35
C ILE A 125 -12.83 8.79 -5.17
N ILE A 126 -12.86 8.21 -3.98
CA ILE A 126 -12.26 8.79 -2.76
C ILE A 126 -11.01 8.02 -2.37
N GLY A 127 -9.97 8.71 -1.92
CA GLY A 127 -8.76 8.09 -1.39
C GLY A 127 -8.63 8.32 0.10
N TYR A 128 -8.18 7.30 0.84
CA TYR A 128 -7.75 7.42 2.22
C TYR A 128 -6.30 6.94 2.31
N TYR A 129 -5.38 7.83 2.68
CA TYR A 129 -3.96 7.57 2.54
C TYR A 129 -3.13 8.01 3.74
N ILE A 130 -1.93 7.44 3.83
CA ILE A 130 -0.86 7.93 4.69
C ILE A 130 0.38 8.13 3.85
N SER A 131 1.14 9.19 4.14
CA SER A 131 2.39 9.48 3.45
C SER A 131 3.58 9.52 4.41
N LYS A 132 4.77 9.22 3.90
CA LYS A 132 6.04 9.38 4.62
C LYS A 132 6.31 10.83 5.04
N MET A 133 5.69 11.80 4.37
CA MET A 133 5.83 13.23 4.70
C MET A 133 4.98 13.60 5.92
N THR A 134 3.88 12.89 6.14
CA THR A 134 2.91 13.12 7.22
C THR A 134 2.51 11.77 7.84
N PRO A 135 3.47 11.01 8.40
CA PRO A 135 3.25 9.60 8.77
C PRO A 135 2.28 9.42 9.92
N ASP A 136 1.91 10.49 10.64
CA ASP A 136 1.01 10.42 11.79
C ASP A 136 -0.43 10.85 11.49
N VAL A 137 -0.64 11.56 10.37
CA VAL A 137 -1.94 12.14 10.02
C VAL A 137 -2.35 11.65 8.63
N PRO A 138 -3.40 10.80 8.55
CA PRO A 138 -3.96 10.39 7.28
C PRO A 138 -4.52 11.57 6.48
N GLY A 139 -4.43 11.50 5.16
CA GLY A 139 -5.05 12.44 4.23
C GLY A 139 -6.21 11.82 3.48
N GLU A 140 -6.93 12.67 2.73
CA GLU A 140 -8.01 12.25 1.85
C GLU A 140 -7.74 12.74 0.43
N ASP A 141 -8.06 11.92 -0.57
CA ASP A 141 -8.01 12.32 -1.99
C ASP A 141 -9.42 12.35 -2.56
N ILE A 142 -9.65 13.22 -3.53
CA ILE A 142 -10.83 13.20 -4.39
C ILE A 142 -10.36 13.05 -5.83
N VAL A 143 -10.89 12.04 -6.49
CA VAL A 143 -10.55 11.68 -7.86
C VAL A 143 -11.82 11.68 -8.69
N ILE A 144 -11.82 12.44 -9.78
CA ILE A 144 -12.99 12.65 -10.63
C ILE A 144 -12.74 12.02 -12.01
N GLY A 145 -13.72 11.27 -12.49
CA GLY A 145 -13.71 10.62 -13.81
C GLY A 145 -14.70 9.46 -13.86
N SER A 146 -15.04 9.02 -15.07
CA SER A 146 -16.02 7.93 -15.22
C SER A 146 -15.51 6.63 -14.63
N THR A 147 -16.30 6.01 -13.76
CA THR A 147 -16.01 4.71 -13.13
C THR A 147 -16.79 3.55 -13.78
N ALA A 148 -17.34 3.76 -14.97
CA ALA A 148 -18.12 2.75 -15.70
C ALA A 148 -17.33 1.46 -15.97
N ASP A 149 -16.01 1.59 -16.18
CA ASP A 149 -15.06 0.48 -16.36
C ASP A 149 -14.28 0.17 -15.06
N GLY A 150 -14.86 0.48 -13.91
CA GLY A 150 -14.20 0.38 -12.61
C GLY A 150 -13.11 1.43 -12.46
N PHE A 151 -11.90 0.99 -12.06
CA PHE A 151 -10.74 1.88 -11.93
C PHE A 151 -9.96 2.05 -13.23
N ARG A 152 -10.26 1.30 -14.30
CA ARG A 152 -9.54 1.45 -15.56
C ARG A 152 -10.00 2.73 -16.25
N GLY A 153 -9.07 3.64 -16.55
CA GLY A 153 -9.42 4.86 -17.26
C GLY A 153 -8.49 6.03 -16.98
N ASN A 154 -8.98 7.22 -17.30
CA ASN A 154 -8.31 8.48 -17.02
C ASN A 154 -9.14 9.29 -16.03
N PHE A 155 -8.46 9.88 -15.05
CA PHE A 155 -9.09 10.59 -13.95
C PHE A 155 -8.32 11.88 -13.64
N VAL A 156 -8.93 12.74 -12.84
CA VAL A 156 -8.30 13.93 -12.28
C VAL A 156 -8.29 13.81 -10.76
N LEU A 157 -7.11 13.76 -10.16
CA LEU A 157 -6.92 13.70 -8.72
C LEU A 157 -6.66 15.09 -8.14
N ASN A 158 -7.28 15.35 -7.00
CA ASN A 158 -6.89 16.39 -6.06
C ASN A 158 -6.71 15.77 -4.67
N SER A 159 -5.54 15.94 -4.07
CA SER A 159 -5.25 15.52 -2.70
C SER A 159 -5.59 16.62 -1.71
N LEU A 160 -6.25 16.28 -0.61
CA LEU A 160 -6.35 17.09 0.59
C LEU A 160 -5.34 16.55 1.62
N GLU A 161 -4.20 17.21 1.71
CA GLU A 161 -3.15 16.81 2.62
C GLU A 161 -3.51 17.07 4.08
N ALA A 162 -2.84 16.36 5.00
CA ALA A 162 -2.99 16.50 6.45
C ALA A 162 -2.90 17.95 6.98
N GLY A 163 -2.26 18.86 6.25
CA GLY A 163 -2.18 20.29 6.59
C GLY A 163 -3.35 21.15 6.06
N GLY A 164 -4.39 20.54 5.47
CA GLY A 164 -5.48 21.25 4.78
C GLY A 164 -5.08 21.83 3.43
N ARG A 165 -3.85 21.55 2.96
CA ARG A 165 -3.37 21.97 1.64
C ARG A 165 -4.02 21.09 0.57
N THR A 166 -4.61 21.70 -0.44
CA THR A 166 -5.00 20.99 -1.66
C THR A 166 -3.81 20.90 -2.61
N TRP A 167 -3.55 19.72 -3.14
CA TRP A 167 -2.50 19.45 -4.12
C TRP A 167 -3.10 18.79 -5.36
N GLY A 168 -2.80 19.35 -6.54
CA GLY A 168 -3.45 19.00 -7.81
C GLY A 168 -3.93 20.25 -8.57
N PRO A 169 -4.62 20.07 -9.71
CA PRO A 169 -5.05 18.79 -10.26
C PRO A 169 -3.90 17.98 -10.87
N HIS A 170 -3.91 16.67 -10.62
CA HIS A 170 -3.03 15.70 -11.27
C HIS A 170 -3.83 14.80 -12.20
N TYR A 171 -3.32 14.60 -13.41
CA TYR A 171 -3.95 13.70 -14.36
C TYR A 171 -3.50 12.28 -14.10
N TRP A 172 -4.46 11.40 -13.94
CA TRP A 172 -4.24 10.00 -13.68
C TRP A 172 -4.57 9.18 -14.91
N THR A 173 -3.67 8.24 -15.21
CA THR A 173 -4.00 7.11 -16.07
C THR A 173 -3.84 5.84 -15.26
N VAL A 174 -4.93 5.08 -15.17
CA VAL A 174 -4.98 3.82 -14.43
C VAL A 174 -5.16 2.68 -15.43
N SER A 175 -4.16 1.80 -15.44
CA SER A 175 -4.16 0.58 -16.26
C SER A 175 -4.34 -0.64 -15.37
N GLN A 176 -5.22 -1.57 -15.76
CA GLN A 176 -5.45 -2.80 -15.01
C GLN A 176 -4.96 -4.02 -15.79
N ARG A 177 -4.26 -4.92 -15.09
CA ARG A 177 -3.73 -6.19 -15.60
C ARG A 177 -4.16 -7.31 -14.65
N GLY A 178 -5.37 -7.82 -14.85
CA GLY A 178 -5.99 -8.75 -13.91
C GLY A 178 -6.28 -8.06 -12.57
N ARG A 179 -5.69 -8.55 -11.47
CA ARG A 179 -5.84 -7.95 -10.13
C ARG A 179 -4.84 -6.83 -9.84
N ILE A 180 -3.89 -6.60 -10.73
CA ILE A 180 -2.84 -5.58 -10.58
C ILE A 180 -3.28 -4.29 -11.27
N THR A 181 -2.95 -3.17 -10.65
CA THR A 181 -3.23 -1.83 -11.14
C THR A 181 -1.92 -1.05 -11.25
N ASP A 182 -1.69 -0.42 -12.39
CA ASP A 182 -0.63 0.59 -12.56
C ASP A 182 -1.27 1.97 -12.61
N ILE A 183 -0.71 2.93 -11.88
CA ILE A 183 -1.20 4.30 -11.81
C ILE A 183 -0.10 5.22 -12.28
N THR A 184 -0.38 6.11 -13.22
CA THR A 184 0.56 7.14 -13.66
C THR A 184 -0.01 8.51 -13.34
N TRP A 185 0.81 9.38 -12.75
CA TRP A 185 0.42 10.73 -12.36
C TRP A 185 1.18 11.71 -13.24
N GLU A 186 0.43 12.57 -13.91
CA GLU A 186 0.94 13.58 -14.81
C GLU A 186 0.58 14.98 -14.32
N GLU A 187 1.55 15.88 -14.40
CA GLU A 187 1.39 17.31 -14.18
C GLU A 187 2.11 18.04 -15.31
N HIS A 188 1.46 19.03 -15.93
CA HIS A 188 2.05 19.83 -17.02
C HIS A 188 2.62 18.99 -18.19
N GLY A 189 1.99 17.87 -18.58
CA GLY A 189 2.47 17.02 -19.67
C GLY A 189 3.62 16.08 -19.29
N ARG A 190 3.97 15.98 -18.00
CA ARG A 190 5.10 15.17 -17.51
C ARG A 190 4.67 14.22 -16.41
N ILE A 191 5.09 12.97 -16.54
CA ILE A 191 4.95 11.99 -15.48
C ILE A 191 5.89 12.37 -14.33
N PHE A 192 5.33 12.66 -13.16
CA PHE A 192 6.11 12.99 -11.96
C PHE A 192 5.95 11.93 -10.86
N CYS A 193 4.95 11.05 -10.98
CA CYS A 193 4.77 9.93 -10.06
C CYS A 193 4.26 8.69 -10.79
N ARG A 194 4.69 7.52 -10.32
CA ARG A 194 4.19 6.21 -10.74
C ARG A 194 3.76 5.42 -9.53
N GLY A 195 2.61 4.77 -9.65
CA GLY A 195 2.04 3.91 -8.63
C GLY A 195 1.84 2.49 -9.11
N PHE A 196 1.90 1.59 -8.15
CA PHE A 196 1.53 0.20 -8.28
C PHE A 196 0.39 -0.05 -7.30
N GLY A 197 -0.49 -0.99 -7.63
CA GLY A 197 -1.71 -1.23 -6.88
C GLY A 197 -2.30 -2.60 -7.15
N MET A 198 -3.37 -2.88 -6.41
CA MET A 198 -4.16 -4.09 -6.56
C MET A 198 -5.63 -3.81 -6.25
N ILE A 199 -6.52 -4.60 -6.84
CA ILE A 199 -7.93 -4.63 -6.41
C ILE A 199 -7.97 -5.16 -4.97
N ASP A 200 -8.69 -4.46 -4.08
CA ASP A 200 -8.87 -4.89 -2.70
C ASP A 200 -9.61 -6.25 -2.70
N PRO A 201 -9.03 -7.30 -2.12
CA PRO A 201 -9.65 -8.62 -2.09
C PRO A 201 -10.94 -8.66 -1.26
N GLN A 202 -11.19 -7.66 -0.42
CA GLN A 202 -12.39 -7.55 0.41
C GLN A 202 -13.50 -6.72 -0.26
N ASP A 203 -13.14 -5.82 -1.18
CA ASP A 203 -14.08 -4.94 -1.86
C ASP A 203 -13.62 -4.64 -3.29
N SER A 204 -14.28 -5.23 -4.28
CA SER A 204 -13.99 -4.97 -5.69
C SER A 204 -14.25 -3.53 -6.14
N GLY A 205 -14.97 -2.74 -5.35
CA GLY A 205 -15.15 -1.31 -5.51
C GLY A 205 -13.97 -0.47 -5.04
N SER A 206 -12.89 -1.10 -4.57
CA SER A 206 -11.68 -0.40 -4.13
C SER A 206 -10.37 -1.02 -4.63
N ILE A 207 -9.32 -0.21 -4.63
CA ILE A 207 -7.94 -0.61 -4.89
C ILE A 207 -7.04 -0.14 -3.74
N ILE A 208 -6.01 -0.91 -3.43
CA ILE A 208 -4.92 -0.50 -2.54
C ILE A 208 -3.70 -0.20 -3.41
N ALA A 209 -3.11 0.98 -3.24
CA ALA A 209 -2.00 1.45 -4.07
C ALA A 209 -0.87 2.07 -3.24
N THR A 210 0.31 2.12 -3.85
CA THR A 210 1.49 2.85 -3.39
C THR A 210 2.11 3.58 -4.57
N TYR A 211 2.83 4.68 -4.33
CA TYR A 211 3.33 5.55 -5.40
C TYR A 211 4.73 6.09 -5.11
N ILE A 212 5.48 6.37 -6.16
CA ILE A 212 6.92 6.63 -6.19
C ILE A 212 7.17 7.84 -7.11
N PRO A 213 7.88 8.89 -6.65
CA PRO A 213 8.30 9.97 -7.53
C PRO A 213 9.25 9.45 -8.61
N VAL A 214 9.15 10.00 -9.82
CA VAL A 214 10.06 9.69 -10.95
C VAL A 214 11.01 10.83 -11.25
#